data_AF-A0A1G2NCH1-F1
#
_entry.id   AF-A0A1G2NCH1-F1
#
_cell.length_a   1.000
_cell.length_b   1.000
_cell.length_c   1.000
_cell.angle_alpha   90.00
_cell.angle_beta   90.00
_cell.angle_gamma   90.00
#
_symmetry.space_group_name_H-M   'P 1'
#
loop_
_entity.id
_entity.type
_entity.pdbx_description
1 polymer ?
#
loop_
_entity_poly.entity_id
_entity_poly.type
_entity_poly.pdbx_seq_one_letter_code
_entity_poly.pdbx_strand_id
1 'polypeptide(L)'
;MNPVEEIQNRSIELNPPFLKGQIPLWLGALIIGVTTAVAGIFLGVVALTNFDQIVPVFVQPKNEYAGWKTYRNEEHRFEFKYSSTWNEIIELEAAQNDYLPAGRTFVAIYSGDKRQDFDARIDVYSDSLQNVIKENRFIRDLSDVENEVINGLLWTRIGSEDYLIERIGLTFHVTGEATFLSPILATFRFLDLSIASPVKKNETDTLSAPTSSNRIQNSYDITLEVDASFSIATLNIYHDGRVFYRAKQDGESESTASKTLAITDIVSLAKLVDEVNFFKMQSPVLDKSAPFRSGGSSYRITVRTLPSTNTESVKYEDSHKVGCYEFNCEQSFERLKKKISELWGREILEAGE
;
A
#
# COMPACT_ATOMS: atom_id res chain seq x y z
N MET A 1 -11.13 -45.97 63.62
CA MET A 1 -10.39 -47.24 63.71
C MET A 1 -9.66 -47.45 62.39
N ASN A 2 -8.33 -47.37 62.42
CA ASN A 2 -7.40 -47.82 61.36
C ASN A 2 -7.31 -49.37 61.41
N PRO A 3 -6.92 -50.09 60.32
CA PRO A 3 -5.57 -50.08 59.73
C PRO A 3 -5.57 -49.94 58.19
N VAL A 4 -4.61 -49.26 57.55
CA VAL A 4 -3.21 -49.62 57.30
C VAL A 4 -3.08 -50.93 56.52
N GLU A 5 -2.84 -50.82 55.20
CA GLU A 5 -2.20 -51.89 54.43
C GLU A 5 -0.87 -51.38 53.84
N GLU A 6 0.09 -52.27 53.96
CA GLU A 6 1.52 -52.09 53.99
C GLU A 6 2.11 -52.41 52.61
N ILE A 7 2.91 -51.49 52.07
CA ILE A 7 3.59 -51.63 50.78
C ILE A 7 4.81 -52.54 50.97
N GLN A 8 4.74 -53.78 50.48
CA GLN A 8 5.90 -54.66 50.37
C GLN A 8 6.79 -54.23 49.19
N ASN A 9 7.93 -53.64 49.55
CA ASN A 9 9.00 -53.20 48.66
C ASN A 9 9.84 -54.41 48.21
N ARG A 10 9.61 -54.94 47.00
CA ARG A 10 10.51 -55.93 46.37
C ARG A 10 11.51 -55.20 45.47
N SER A 11 12.74 -55.07 45.94
CA SER A 11 13.90 -54.74 45.12
C SER A 11 14.23 -55.93 44.21
N ILE A 12 14.00 -55.77 42.91
CA ILE A 12 14.51 -56.69 41.88
C ILE A 12 15.91 -56.20 41.53
N GLU A 13 16.94 -56.90 42.03
CA GLU A 13 18.29 -56.80 41.47
C GLU A 13 18.30 -57.42 40.07
N LEU A 14 18.21 -56.58 39.05
CA LEU A 14 18.54 -56.96 37.68
C LEU A 14 20.06 -56.92 37.54
N ASN A 15 20.68 -58.10 37.61
CA ASN A 15 22.08 -58.30 37.30
C ASN A 15 22.17 -58.85 35.87
N PRO A 16 22.33 -58.03 34.82
CA PRO A 16 22.45 -58.54 33.47
C PRO A 16 23.84 -59.19 33.28
N PRO A 17 23.92 -60.50 32.97
CA PRO A 17 25.15 -61.05 32.41
C PRO A 17 25.23 -60.59 30.95
N PHE A 18 26.45 -60.47 30.43
CA PHE A 18 26.79 -60.09 29.05
C PHE A 18 26.90 -58.60 28.74
N LEU A 19 28.07 -58.02 29.04
CA LEU A 19 28.84 -57.21 28.09
C LEU A 19 30.34 -57.26 28.49
N LYS A 20 30.97 -58.43 28.37
CA LYS A 20 32.44 -58.55 28.38
C LYS A 20 32.93 -58.65 26.93
N GLY A 21 32.89 -57.54 26.23
CA GLY A 21 33.52 -57.36 24.94
C GLY A 21 33.82 -55.88 24.76
N GLN A 22 35.10 -55.52 24.59
CA GLN A 22 35.51 -54.15 24.28
C GLN A 22 34.80 -53.70 23.01
N ILE A 23 33.81 -52.82 23.14
CA ILE A 23 33.21 -52.13 22.01
C ILE A 23 34.31 -51.23 21.44
N PRO A 24 34.69 -51.36 20.16
CA PRO A 24 35.69 -50.49 19.57
C PRO A 24 35.25 -49.03 19.66
N LEU A 25 36.15 -48.14 20.07
CA LEU A 25 35.91 -46.69 20.23
C LEU A 25 35.21 -46.05 19.01
N TRP A 26 35.45 -46.56 17.80
CA TRP A 26 34.83 -46.06 16.58
C TRP A 26 33.32 -46.37 16.47
N LEU A 27 32.83 -47.45 17.09
CA LEU A 27 31.40 -47.80 17.09
C LEU A 27 30.60 -46.91 18.06
N GLY A 28 31.22 -46.50 19.16
CA GLY A 28 30.63 -45.54 20.12
C GLY A 28 30.45 -44.15 19.52
N ALA A 29 31.41 -43.68 18.72
CA ALA A 29 31.31 -42.38 18.04
C ALA A 29 30.19 -42.35 16.97
N LEU A 30 29.93 -43.48 16.31
CA LEU A 30 28.91 -43.59 15.27
C LEU A 30 27.48 -43.54 15.86
N ILE A 31 27.27 -44.14 17.04
CA ILE A 31 25.96 -44.09 17.75
C ILE A 31 25.68 -42.69 18.33
N ILE A 32 26.71 -41.98 18.81
CA ILE A 32 26.57 -40.60 19.32
C ILE A 32 26.33 -39.60 18.18
N GLY A 33 26.97 -39.79 17.02
CA GLY A 33 26.75 -38.97 15.83
C GLY A 33 25.34 -39.10 15.23
N VAL A 34 24.78 -40.31 15.19
CA VAL A 34 23.43 -40.54 14.64
C VAL A 34 22.33 -40.03 15.60
N THR A 35 22.52 -40.15 16.91
CA THR A 35 21.54 -39.65 17.90
C THR A 35 21.49 -38.11 17.97
N THR A 36 22.62 -37.42 17.79
CA THR A 36 22.66 -35.95 17.75
C THR A 36 22.06 -35.36 16.48
N ALA A 37 22.23 -36.02 15.32
CA ALA A 37 21.59 -35.58 14.07
C ALA A 37 20.06 -35.73 14.11
N VAL A 38 19.54 -36.83 14.68
CA VAL A 38 18.09 -37.05 14.78
C VAL A 38 17.44 -36.11 15.79
N ALA A 39 18.09 -35.84 16.94
CA ALA A 39 17.58 -34.88 17.92
C ALA A 39 17.56 -33.44 17.38
N GLY A 40 18.56 -33.04 16.60
CA GLY A 40 18.60 -31.73 15.94
C GLY A 40 17.49 -31.54 14.91
N ILE A 41 17.18 -32.58 14.13
CA ILE A 41 16.07 -32.57 13.17
C ILE A 41 14.72 -32.53 13.90
N PHE A 42 14.56 -33.29 14.99
CA PHE A 42 13.30 -33.29 15.76
C PHE A 42 13.06 -31.96 16.48
N LEU A 43 14.10 -31.35 17.07
CA LEU A 43 14.00 -30.02 17.67
C LEU A 43 13.76 -28.92 16.64
N GLY A 44 14.37 -29.02 15.44
CA GLY A 44 14.11 -28.10 14.34
C GLY A 44 12.68 -28.18 13.80
N VAL A 45 12.12 -29.39 13.69
CA VAL A 45 10.72 -29.60 13.27
C VAL A 45 9.74 -29.12 14.34
N VAL A 46 10.00 -29.38 15.63
CA VAL A 46 9.14 -28.91 16.73
C VAL A 46 9.18 -27.39 16.91
N ALA A 47 10.33 -26.74 16.63
CA ALA A 47 10.42 -25.28 16.62
C ALA A 47 9.67 -24.63 15.44
N LEU A 48 9.54 -25.33 14.31
CA LEU A 48 8.78 -24.86 13.14
C LEU A 48 7.27 -25.08 13.28
N THR A 49 6.82 -26.04 14.09
CA THR A 49 5.38 -26.35 14.25
C THR A 49 4.67 -25.55 15.36
N ASN A 50 5.41 -24.82 16.22
CA ASN A 50 4.85 -24.04 17.34
C ASN A 50 4.83 -22.52 17.06
N PHE A 51 4.66 -22.10 15.82
CA PHE A 51 4.13 -20.76 15.56
C PHE A 51 2.63 -20.79 15.85
N ASP A 52 2.29 -20.66 17.14
CA ASP A 52 0.97 -20.24 17.54
C ASP A 52 0.62 -19.01 16.72
N GLN A 53 -0.50 -19.09 16.00
CA GLN A 53 -1.07 -17.98 15.26
C GLN A 53 -1.18 -16.79 16.21
N ILE A 54 -0.30 -15.81 16.06
CA ILE A 54 -0.51 -14.48 16.61
C ILE A 54 -1.67 -13.90 15.80
N VAL A 55 -2.90 -14.21 16.22
CA VAL A 55 -4.07 -13.53 15.67
C VAL A 55 -3.93 -12.07 16.11
N PRO A 56 -3.76 -11.11 15.18
CA PRO A 56 -3.67 -9.72 15.58
C PRO A 56 -4.99 -9.35 16.24
N VAL A 57 -4.94 -9.04 17.54
CA VAL A 57 -6.07 -8.44 18.24
C VAL A 57 -6.24 -7.05 17.62
N PHE A 58 -7.22 -6.92 16.73
CA PHE A 58 -7.67 -5.64 16.20
C PHE A 58 -8.32 -4.87 17.35
N VAL A 59 -7.52 -4.13 18.11
CA VAL A 59 -8.05 -3.06 18.95
C VAL A 59 -8.60 -2.02 17.96
N GLN A 60 -9.93 -1.91 17.86
CA GLN A 60 -10.50 -0.83 17.06
C GLN A 60 -9.97 0.49 17.63
N PRO A 61 -9.27 1.31 16.84
CA PRO A 61 -8.80 2.60 17.31
C PRO A 61 -10.04 3.39 17.77
N LYS A 62 -9.99 3.87 19.02
CA LYS A 62 -11.00 4.78 19.55
C LYS A 62 -11.11 5.93 18.55
N ASN A 63 -12.28 6.16 17.98
CA ASN A 63 -12.49 7.27 17.05
C ASN A 63 -12.43 8.59 17.84
N GLU A 64 -11.24 9.17 17.92
CA GLU A 64 -10.95 10.38 18.71
C GLU A 64 -11.77 11.60 18.24
N TYR A 65 -12.26 11.55 17.00
CA TYR A 65 -13.09 12.59 16.37
C TYR A 65 -14.57 12.18 16.26
N ALA A 66 -15.02 11.25 17.11
CA ALA A 66 -16.44 10.93 17.24
C ALA A 66 -17.19 12.15 17.80
N GLY A 67 -18.29 12.54 17.14
CA GLY A 67 -19.11 13.70 17.52
C GLY A 67 -18.61 15.05 16.97
N TRP A 68 -17.49 15.08 16.26
CA TRP A 68 -17.04 16.27 15.54
C TRP A 68 -17.95 16.57 14.34
N LYS A 69 -18.06 17.86 13.99
CA LYS A 69 -18.80 18.30 12.81
C LYS A 69 -17.98 18.05 11.56
N THR A 70 -18.64 17.96 10.40
CA THR A 70 -17.98 17.81 9.10
C THR A 70 -18.16 19.10 8.31
N TYR A 71 -17.04 19.71 7.91
CA TYR A 71 -17.04 20.73 6.87
C TYR A 71 -16.86 20.01 5.53
N ARG A 72 -17.66 20.36 4.53
CA ARG A 72 -17.60 19.76 3.21
C ARG A 72 -17.69 20.85 2.15
N ASN A 73 -16.73 20.82 1.23
CA ASN A 73 -16.74 21.63 0.02
C ASN A 73 -17.03 20.72 -1.18
N GLU A 74 -18.24 20.81 -1.73
CA GLU A 74 -18.66 19.98 -2.89
C GLU A 74 -18.00 20.44 -4.20
N GLU A 75 -17.69 21.74 -4.33
CA GLU A 75 -17.04 22.33 -5.51
C GLU A 75 -15.61 21.82 -5.67
N HIS A 76 -14.81 21.94 -4.62
CA HIS A 76 -13.41 21.49 -4.58
C HIS A 76 -13.26 20.04 -4.08
N ARG A 77 -14.38 19.35 -3.86
CA ARG A 77 -14.45 17.89 -3.65
C ARG A 77 -13.64 17.40 -2.45
N PHE A 78 -13.67 18.12 -1.33
CA PHE A 78 -12.99 17.70 -0.10
C PHE A 78 -13.87 17.91 1.14
N GLU A 79 -13.52 17.22 2.21
CA GLU A 79 -14.09 17.48 3.52
C GLU A 79 -13.08 17.19 4.63
N PHE A 80 -13.32 17.76 5.80
CA PHE A 80 -12.59 17.48 7.02
C PHE A 80 -13.53 17.61 8.23
N LYS A 81 -13.11 17.07 9.37
CA LYS A 81 -13.86 17.22 10.62
C LYS A 81 -13.30 18.34 11.48
N TYR A 82 -14.18 19.00 12.21
CA TYR A 82 -13.83 20.07 13.12
C TYR A 82 -14.57 19.99 14.45
N SER A 83 -13.92 20.51 15.50
CA SER A 83 -14.51 20.59 16.82
C SER A 83 -15.66 21.59 16.83
N SER A 84 -16.69 21.31 17.63
CA SER A 84 -17.76 22.28 17.88
C SER A 84 -17.28 23.55 18.60
N THR A 85 -16.07 23.53 19.16
CA THR A 85 -15.40 24.69 19.77
C THR A 85 -14.73 25.61 18.75
N TRP A 86 -14.68 25.25 17.47
CA TRP A 86 -14.23 26.17 16.42
C TRP A 86 -15.40 27.08 16.07
N ASN A 87 -15.22 28.37 16.27
CA ASN A 87 -16.30 29.36 16.23
C ASN A 87 -16.83 29.55 14.80
N GLU A 88 -15.95 29.53 13.80
CA GLU A 88 -16.32 29.85 12.43
C GLU A 88 -15.41 29.14 11.42
N ILE A 89 -16.01 28.65 10.34
CA ILE A 89 -15.33 28.16 9.14
C ILE A 89 -15.97 28.91 7.97
N ILE A 90 -15.19 29.69 7.24
CA ILE A 90 -15.68 30.60 6.21
C ILE A 90 -14.90 30.39 4.93
N GLU A 91 -15.59 30.29 3.80
CA GLU A 91 -14.97 30.35 2.47
C GLU A 91 -14.81 31.81 2.04
N LEU A 92 -13.60 32.16 1.64
CA LEU A 92 -13.24 33.50 1.21
C LEU A 92 -12.50 33.42 -0.14
N GLU A 93 -12.75 34.41 -0.97
CA GLU A 93 -11.94 34.66 -2.16
C GLU A 93 -10.58 35.21 -1.76
N ALA A 94 -9.53 34.80 -2.47
CA ALA A 94 -8.21 35.37 -2.25
C ALA A 94 -8.24 36.90 -2.44
N ALA A 95 -7.73 37.62 -1.44
CA ALA A 95 -7.58 39.05 -1.57
C ALA A 95 -6.35 39.32 -2.44
N GLN A 96 -6.48 40.20 -3.42
CA GLN A 96 -5.37 40.54 -4.33
C GLN A 96 -4.11 41.06 -3.60
N ASN A 97 -4.23 41.43 -2.33
CA ASN A 97 -3.16 41.97 -1.47
C ASN A 97 -2.65 40.99 -0.40
N ASP A 98 -3.06 39.71 -0.39
CA ASP A 98 -2.61 38.73 0.61
C ASP A 98 -1.24 38.09 0.28
N TYR A 99 -0.59 38.57 -0.79
CA TYR A 99 0.76 38.21 -1.26
C TYR A 99 0.95 36.72 -1.57
N LEU A 100 -0.13 35.98 -1.73
CA LEU A 100 -0.15 34.58 -2.15
C LEU A 100 -0.57 34.47 -3.62
N PRO A 101 -0.34 33.32 -4.27
CA PRO A 101 -0.73 33.13 -5.67
C PRO A 101 -2.20 33.50 -5.94
N ALA A 102 -2.45 34.20 -7.04
CA ALA A 102 -3.79 34.63 -7.45
C ALA A 102 -4.64 33.44 -7.94
N GLY A 103 -5.97 33.61 -7.99
CA GLY A 103 -6.86 32.58 -8.55
C GLY A 103 -7.06 31.37 -7.65
N ARG A 104 -7.13 31.60 -6.34
CA ARG A 104 -7.42 30.57 -5.33
C ARG A 104 -8.60 30.99 -4.47
N THR A 105 -9.30 29.99 -3.94
CA THR A 105 -10.22 30.15 -2.81
C THR A 105 -9.52 29.67 -1.55
N PHE A 106 -9.95 30.16 -0.39
CA PHE A 106 -9.46 29.60 0.86
C PHE A 106 -10.56 29.47 1.91
N VAL A 107 -10.45 28.41 2.70
CA VAL A 107 -11.27 28.17 3.88
C VAL A 107 -10.54 28.71 5.09
N ALA A 108 -11.05 29.76 5.73
CA ALA A 108 -10.53 30.32 6.96
C ALA A 108 -11.17 29.68 8.19
N ILE A 109 -10.37 29.33 9.18
CA ILE A 109 -10.80 28.64 10.40
C ILE A 109 -10.45 29.50 11.62
N TYR A 110 -11.45 29.72 12.49
CA TYR A 110 -11.35 30.57 13.68
C TYR A 110 -11.84 29.84 14.94
N SER A 111 -11.19 30.14 16.07
CA SER A 111 -11.46 29.60 17.40
C SER A 111 -11.90 30.64 18.42
N GLY A 112 -11.83 31.93 18.05
CA GLY A 112 -12.09 33.07 18.94
C GLY A 112 -12.81 34.22 18.22
N ASP A 113 -12.76 35.41 18.83
CA ASP A 113 -13.16 36.66 18.17
C ASP A 113 -12.27 36.90 16.95
N LYS A 114 -12.88 37.37 15.84
CA LYS A 114 -12.23 37.62 14.54
C LYS A 114 -11.00 38.53 14.72
N ARG A 115 -9.83 37.92 14.91
CA ARG A 115 -8.54 38.60 14.72
C ARG A 115 -8.33 38.79 13.22
N GLN A 116 -7.45 39.71 12.84
CA GLN A 116 -7.08 39.92 11.44
C GLN A 116 -6.46 38.66 10.80
N ASP A 117 -5.98 37.73 11.63
CA ASP A 117 -5.31 36.49 11.24
C ASP A 117 -6.21 35.27 11.56
N PHE A 118 -6.19 34.28 10.68
CA PHE A 118 -6.88 32.99 10.82
C PHE A 118 -6.03 32.00 11.62
N ASP A 119 -6.65 31.15 12.44
CA ASP A 119 -5.93 30.15 13.25
C ASP A 119 -5.43 28.99 12.37
N ALA A 120 -6.20 28.66 11.33
CA ALA A 120 -5.78 27.80 10.25
C ALA A 120 -6.52 28.16 8.97
N ARG A 121 -5.98 27.70 7.84
CA ARG A 121 -6.65 27.79 6.56
C ARG A 121 -6.33 26.63 5.63
N ILE A 122 -7.19 26.47 4.64
CA ILE A 122 -7.02 25.56 3.53
C ILE A 122 -7.13 26.38 2.25
N ASP A 123 -6.02 26.65 1.58
CA ASP A 123 -6.01 27.29 0.26
C ASP A 123 -6.18 26.22 -0.83
N VAL A 124 -6.98 26.52 -1.86
CA VAL A 124 -7.18 25.66 -3.03
C VAL A 124 -6.75 26.43 -4.28
N TYR A 125 -5.61 26.06 -4.84
CA TYR A 125 -5.03 26.67 -6.02
C TYR A 125 -5.42 25.92 -7.28
N SER A 126 -5.78 26.65 -8.34
CA SER A 126 -5.99 26.10 -9.69
C SER A 126 -4.66 25.92 -10.45
N ASP A 127 -3.60 25.51 -9.75
CA ASP A 127 -2.25 25.34 -10.30
C ASP A 127 -1.58 24.10 -9.69
N SER A 128 -0.52 23.63 -10.34
CA SER A 128 0.30 22.50 -9.90
C SER A 128 1.06 22.78 -8.62
N LEU A 129 1.34 21.73 -7.86
CA LEU A 129 2.04 21.82 -6.57
C LEU A 129 3.38 22.55 -6.70
N GLN A 130 4.10 22.31 -7.79
CA GLN A 130 5.41 22.90 -8.03
C GLN A 130 5.32 24.41 -8.28
N ASN A 131 4.32 24.86 -9.04
CA ASN A 131 4.11 26.28 -9.28
C ASN A 131 3.65 26.98 -8.01
N VAL A 132 2.74 26.37 -7.25
CA VAL A 132 2.30 26.91 -5.94
C VAL A 132 3.49 27.07 -5.01
N ILE A 133 4.36 26.07 -4.87
CA ILE A 133 5.57 26.17 -4.04
C ILE A 133 6.48 27.30 -4.53
N LYS A 134 6.70 27.40 -5.84
CA LYS A 134 7.61 28.39 -6.44
C LYS A 134 7.10 29.83 -6.27
N GLU A 135 5.80 30.04 -6.43
CA GLU A 135 5.17 31.37 -6.41
C GLU A 135 4.80 31.82 -5.00
N ASN A 136 4.56 30.89 -4.09
CA ASN A 136 4.23 31.20 -2.70
C ASN A 136 5.48 31.67 -1.95
N ARG A 137 5.58 32.99 -1.79
CA ARG A 137 6.68 33.70 -1.13
C ARG A 137 6.96 33.27 0.31
N PHE A 138 6.00 32.62 0.98
CA PHE A 138 6.15 32.20 2.37
C PHE A 138 6.84 30.85 2.50
N ILE A 139 6.74 30.00 1.47
CA ILE A 139 7.26 28.63 1.49
C ILE A 139 8.38 28.37 0.47
N ARG A 140 8.50 29.17 -0.60
CA ARG A 140 9.44 28.91 -1.71
C ARG A 140 10.92 28.86 -1.32
N ASP A 141 11.28 29.56 -0.25
CA ASP A 141 12.66 29.72 0.21
C ASP A 141 12.98 28.76 1.38
N LEU A 142 12.03 27.91 1.79
CA LEU A 142 12.23 26.93 2.84
C LEU A 142 12.90 25.67 2.29
N SER A 143 13.95 25.20 2.97
CA SER A 143 14.72 24.00 2.58
C SER A 143 14.14 22.69 3.07
N ASP A 144 13.25 22.75 4.07
CA ASP A 144 12.80 21.60 4.83
C ASP A 144 11.57 21.00 4.17
N VAL A 145 11.78 20.33 3.03
CA VAL A 145 10.73 19.68 2.26
C VAL A 145 10.78 18.17 2.51
N GLU A 146 9.69 17.64 3.05
CA GLU A 146 9.53 16.23 3.36
C GLU A 146 8.20 15.70 2.83
N ASN A 147 8.14 14.39 2.61
CA ASN A 147 6.87 13.73 2.29
C ASN A 147 6.35 13.05 3.56
N GLU A 148 5.12 13.33 3.92
CA GLU A 148 4.47 12.78 5.11
C GLU A 148 3.12 12.15 4.77
N VAL A 149 2.84 10.98 5.35
CA VAL A 149 1.57 10.28 5.14
C VAL A 149 0.67 10.53 6.33
N ILE A 150 -0.42 11.27 6.11
CA ILE A 150 -1.41 11.60 7.15
C ILE A 150 -2.79 11.23 6.63
N ASN A 151 -3.53 10.45 7.43
CA ASN A 151 -4.86 9.92 7.07
C ASN A 151 -4.89 9.22 5.69
N GLY A 152 -3.80 8.52 5.33
CA GLY A 152 -3.68 7.81 4.05
C GLY A 152 -3.41 8.70 2.83
N LEU A 153 -3.26 10.02 3.02
CA LEU A 153 -2.90 10.97 1.98
C LEU A 153 -1.42 11.32 2.07
N LEU A 154 -0.75 11.45 0.92
CA LEU A 154 0.66 11.84 0.82
C LEU A 154 0.75 13.36 0.69
N TRP A 155 1.25 13.99 1.74
CA TRP A 155 1.46 15.42 1.81
C TRP A 155 2.93 15.75 1.54
N THR A 156 3.16 16.81 0.80
CA THR A 156 4.43 17.53 0.78
C THR A 156 4.41 18.53 1.94
N ARG A 157 5.13 18.20 3.00
CA ARG A 157 5.34 19.07 4.16
C ARG A 157 6.50 20.01 3.87
N ILE A 158 6.30 21.30 4.08
CA ILE A 158 7.33 22.32 3.98
C ILE A 158 7.42 23.05 5.32
N GLY A 159 8.58 22.98 5.97
CA GLY A 159 8.72 23.47 7.34
C GLY A 159 7.82 22.70 8.32
N SER A 160 7.33 23.37 9.37
CA SER A 160 6.53 22.73 10.43
C SER A 160 5.01 22.81 10.22
N GLU A 161 4.53 23.76 9.43
CA GLU A 161 3.13 24.16 9.42
C GLU A 161 2.47 24.09 8.04
N ASP A 162 3.21 23.87 6.96
CA ASP A 162 2.66 23.88 5.60
C ASP A 162 2.59 22.48 5.00
N TYR A 163 1.37 22.03 4.70
CA TYR A 163 1.10 20.72 4.12
C TYR A 163 0.38 20.90 2.79
N LEU A 164 1.01 20.42 1.72
CA LEU A 164 0.49 20.56 0.37
C LEU A 164 0.19 19.20 -0.26
N ILE A 165 -0.89 19.11 -1.03
CA ILE A 165 -1.22 17.91 -1.81
C ILE A 165 -1.89 18.31 -3.12
N GLU A 166 -1.53 17.64 -4.22
CA GLU A 166 -2.15 17.85 -5.53
C GLU A 166 -3.21 16.78 -5.82
N ARG A 167 -4.38 17.21 -6.29
CA ARG A 167 -5.48 16.31 -6.68
C ARG A 167 -6.34 16.93 -7.78
N ILE A 168 -6.52 16.21 -8.89
CA ILE A 168 -7.38 16.61 -10.03
C ILE A 168 -7.01 18.02 -10.53
N GLY A 169 -5.72 18.31 -10.64
CA GLY A 169 -5.22 19.61 -11.11
C GLY A 169 -5.40 20.79 -10.16
N LEU A 170 -5.83 20.52 -8.93
CA LEU A 170 -5.85 21.49 -7.85
C LEU A 170 -4.75 21.17 -6.85
N THR A 171 -4.14 22.20 -6.28
CA THR A 171 -3.25 22.06 -5.13
C THR A 171 -3.96 22.55 -3.88
N PHE A 172 -4.00 21.71 -2.86
CA PHE A 172 -4.53 22.03 -1.55
C PHE A 172 -3.36 22.34 -0.63
N HIS A 173 -3.39 23.49 0.05
CA HIS A 173 -2.39 23.88 1.03
C HIS A 173 -3.09 24.10 2.37
N VAL A 174 -2.81 23.22 3.32
CA VAL A 174 -3.31 23.31 4.68
C VAL A 174 -2.21 23.90 5.55
N THR A 175 -2.50 25.00 6.24
CA THR A 175 -1.54 25.70 7.10
C THR A 175 -2.22 26.34 8.30
N GLY A 176 -1.47 26.53 9.39
CA GLY A 176 -1.98 27.15 10.62
C GLY A 176 -1.39 26.57 11.90
N GLU A 177 -1.99 26.96 13.03
CA GLU A 177 -1.60 26.48 14.35
C GLU A 177 -1.79 24.96 14.47
N ALA A 178 -0.82 24.30 15.10
CA ALA A 178 -0.75 22.84 15.22
C ALA A 178 -2.02 22.18 15.80
N THR A 179 -2.73 22.89 16.68
CA THR A 179 -3.98 22.46 17.34
C THR A 179 -5.16 22.32 16.37
N PHE A 180 -5.16 23.06 15.25
CA PHE A 180 -6.16 22.98 14.19
C PHE A 180 -5.66 22.12 13.04
N LEU A 181 -4.38 22.28 12.70
CA LEU A 181 -3.74 21.58 11.61
C LEU A 181 -3.80 20.06 11.78
N SER A 182 -3.46 19.55 12.98
CA SER A 182 -3.42 18.10 13.21
C SER A 182 -4.79 17.43 13.01
N PRO A 183 -5.90 17.93 13.59
CA PRO A 183 -7.22 17.37 13.32
C PRO A 183 -7.71 17.53 11.88
N ILE A 184 -7.39 18.65 11.22
CA ILE A 184 -7.72 18.84 9.79
C ILE A 184 -7.05 17.73 8.99
N LEU A 185 -5.73 17.61 9.07
CA LEU A 185 -4.97 16.61 8.31
C LEU A 185 -5.40 15.17 8.64
N ALA A 186 -5.66 14.87 9.92
CA ALA A 186 -6.08 13.55 10.38
C ALA A 186 -7.48 13.14 9.90
N THR A 187 -8.31 14.09 9.44
CA THR A 187 -9.69 13.83 9.01
C THR A 187 -9.98 14.28 7.58
N PHE A 188 -8.99 14.89 6.91
CA PHE A 188 -9.08 15.37 5.55
C PHE A 188 -9.30 14.22 4.59
N ARG A 189 -10.25 14.37 3.67
CA ARG A 189 -10.58 13.37 2.66
C ARG A 189 -11.11 14.05 1.39
N PHE A 190 -10.84 13.44 0.25
CA PHE A 190 -11.48 13.82 -1.01
C PHE A 190 -12.83 13.09 -1.16
N LEU A 191 -13.78 13.73 -1.86
CA LEU A 191 -15.08 13.16 -2.19
C LEU A 191 -14.95 12.33 -3.49
N ASP A 192 -15.30 11.05 -3.46
CA ASP A 192 -15.23 10.12 -4.60
C ASP A 192 -16.18 10.50 -5.74
N LEU A 193 -15.68 10.50 -6.98
CA LEU A 193 -16.46 10.73 -8.21
C LEU A 193 -17.16 9.43 -8.64
N SER A 194 -18.36 9.19 -8.14
CA SER A 194 -19.32 8.33 -8.84
C SER A 194 -20.07 9.16 -9.88
N ILE A 195 -19.60 9.12 -11.13
CA ILE A 195 -20.30 9.39 -12.41
C ILE A 195 -21.23 10.62 -12.45
N ALA A 196 -20.76 11.71 -13.08
CA ALA A 196 -21.62 12.64 -13.82
C ALA A 196 -20.79 13.38 -14.89
N SER A 197 -20.88 12.96 -16.15
CA SER A 197 -20.46 13.80 -17.29
C SER A 197 -21.44 14.96 -17.46
N PRO A 198 -20.95 16.17 -17.75
CA PRO A 198 -21.29 16.76 -19.05
C PRO A 198 -20.15 17.58 -19.71
N VAL A 199 -20.02 17.36 -21.02
CA VAL A 199 -19.94 18.40 -22.08
C VAL A 199 -18.61 19.12 -22.39
N LYS A 200 -18.22 18.92 -23.66
CA LYS A 200 -17.53 19.76 -24.68
C LYS A 200 -16.10 20.28 -24.47
N LYS A 201 -15.26 19.85 -25.42
CA LYS A 201 -13.94 20.36 -25.80
C LYS A 201 -13.99 21.80 -26.35
N ASN A 202 -12.90 22.53 -26.13
CA ASN A 202 -12.13 23.34 -27.11
C ASN A 202 -10.68 23.47 -26.56
N GLU A 203 -9.68 22.94 -27.29
CA GLU A 203 -8.61 23.67 -28.03
C GLU A 203 -7.51 24.31 -27.14
N THR A 204 -6.37 23.63 -26.97
CA THR A 204 -5.03 23.87 -27.61
C THR A 204 -4.22 25.01 -27.00
N ASP A 205 -3.08 24.70 -26.37
CA ASP A 205 -1.77 25.08 -26.93
C ASP A 205 -0.57 24.42 -26.23
N THR A 206 0.46 24.17 -27.03
CA THR A 206 1.78 23.57 -26.72
C THR A 206 2.74 24.54 -26.02
N LEU A 207 3.62 24.05 -25.10
CA LEU A 207 5.11 24.12 -25.26
C LEU A 207 5.89 23.52 -24.06
N SER A 208 6.70 22.50 -24.39
CA SER A 208 8.05 22.10 -23.94
C SER A 208 8.58 22.35 -22.52
N ALA A 209 9.02 21.25 -21.91
CA ALA A 209 9.74 21.09 -20.64
C ALA A 209 11.23 21.48 -20.65
N PRO A 210 11.85 21.60 -19.47
CA PRO A 210 13.21 21.12 -19.25
C PRO A 210 13.29 20.04 -18.14
N THR A 211 14.36 19.26 -18.22
CA THR A 211 14.52 17.88 -17.74
C THR A 211 15.36 17.77 -16.45
N SER A 212 15.02 16.75 -15.65
CA SER A 212 15.84 16.02 -14.64
C SER A 212 16.16 16.75 -13.31
N SER A 213 16.24 16.09 -12.14
CA SER A 213 16.38 14.66 -11.82
C SER A 213 15.82 14.37 -10.40
N ASN A 214 15.41 13.11 -10.20
CA ASN A 214 14.90 12.48 -8.96
C ASN A 214 13.41 12.70 -8.58
N ARG A 215 12.52 12.72 -9.58
CA ARG A 215 11.08 12.47 -9.38
C ARG A 215 10.81 10.97 -9.33
N ILE A 216 10.03 10.49 -8.36
CA ILE A 216 9.13 9.36 -8.64
C ILE A 216 8.09 9.96 -9.58
N GLN A 217 8.31 9.78 -10.88
CA GLN A 217 7.67 10.58 -11.91
C GLN A 217 6.37 9.95 -12.41
N ASN A 218 6.15 8.66 -12.12
CA ASN A 218 5.12 7.86 -12.75
C ASN A 218 4.21 7.19 -11.71
N SER A 219 2.91 7.40 -11.87
CA SER A 219 1.86 6.67 -11.17
C SER A 219 1.39 5.52 -12.06
N TYR A 220 1.26 4.32 -11.49
CA TYR A 220 0.92 3.11 -12.23
C TYR A 220 -0.40 2.51 -11.78
N ASP A 221 -1.22 2.10 -12.75
CA ASP A 221 -2.22 1.06 -12.54
C ASP A 221 -1.61 -0.28 -12.94
N ILE A 222 -1.75 -1.29 -12.07
CA ILE A 222 -1.14 -2.60 -12.24
C ILE A 222 -2.23 -3.67 -12.19
N THR A 223 -2.28 -4.51 -13.22
CA THR A 223 -3.17 -5.67 -13.27
C THR A 223 -2.32 -6.94 -13.30
N LEU A 224 -2.57 -7.86 -12.36
CA LEU A 224 -2.10 -9.24 -12.41
C LEU A 224 -3.28 -10.14 -12.81
N GLU A 225 -3.11 -10.85 -13.93
CA GLU A 225 -4.03 -11.89 -14.39
C GLU A 225 -3.36 -13.24 -14.18
N VAL A 226 -4.13 -14.19 -13.65
CA VAL A 226 -3.71 -15.59 -13.51
C VAL A 226 -4.74 -16.45 -14.21
N ASP A 227 -4.27 -17.31 -15.09
CA ASP A 227 -5.09 -18.21 -15.91
C ASP A 227 -4.52 -19.62 -15.75
N ALA A 228 -5.21 -20.42 -14.94
CA ALA A 228 -4.92 -21.80 -14.60
C ALA A 228 -5.95 -22.74 -15.26
N SER A 229 -5.73 -24.06 -15.20
CA SER A 229 -6.54 -25.03 -15.93
C SER A 229 -8.05 -24.97 -15.64
N PHE A 230 -8.44 -24.61 -14.40
CA PHE A 230 -9.84 -24.57 -13.98
C PHE A 230 -10.24 -23.25 -13.31
N SER A 231 -9.39 -22.24 -13.36
CA SER A 231 -9.67 -20.96 -12.72
C SER A 231 -9.00 -19.78 -13.39
N ILE A 232 -9.68 -18.64 -13.37
CA ILE A 232 -9.13 -17.35 -13.77
C ILE A 232 -9.24 -16.39 -12.59
N ALA A 233 -8.15 -15.69 -12.29
CA ALA A 233 -8.10 -14.62 -11.29
C ALA A 233 -7.58 -13.31 -11.90
N THR A 234 -8.09 -12.18 -11.43
CA THR A 234 -7.62 -10.85 -11.78
C THR A 234 -7.50 -9.99 -10.54
N LEU A 235 -6.33 -9.41 -10.33
CA LEU A 235 -6.03 -8.46 -9.26
C LEU A 235 -5.63 -7.12 -9.88
N ASN A 236 -6.40 -6.08 -9.63
CA ASN A 236 -6.11 -4.72 -10.06
C ASN A 236 -5.65 -3.91 -8.84
N ILE A 237 -4.48 -3.29 -8.94
CA ILE A 237 -3.97 -2.30 -7.99
C ILE A 237 -3.94 -0.97 -8.71
N TYR A 238 -4.75 -0.03 -8.25
CA TYR A 238 -4.80 1.31 -8.80
C TYR A 238 -3.78 2.20 -8.12
N HIS A 239 -3.28 3.19 -8.86
CA HIS A 239 -2.37 4.22 -8.35
C HIS A 239 -2.86 4.94 -7.08
N ASP A 240 -4.17 4.97 -6.83
CA ASP A 240 -4.80 5.57 -5.66
C ASP A 240 -4.90 4.63 -4.45
N GLY A 241 -4.30 3.45 -4.52
CA GLY A 241 -4.28 2.47 -3.43
C GLY A 241 -5.44 1.49 -3.45
N ARG A 242 -6.47 1.68 -4.28
CA ARG A 242 -7.57 0.72 -4.36
C ARG A 242 -7.09 -0.59 -4.98
N VAL A 243 -7.53 -1.69 -4.40
CA VAL A 243 -7.27 -3.03 -4.90
C VAL A 243 -8.59 -3.75 -5.12
N PHE A 244 -8.76 -4.31 -6.32
CA PHE A 244 -9.92 -5.09 -6.69
C PHE A 244 -9.49 -6.46 -7.21
N TYR A 245 -9.99 -7.49 -6.54
CA TYR A 245 -9.76 -8.88 -6.87
C TYR A 245 -11.07 -9.51 -7.36
N ARG A 246 -10.97 -10.29 -8.43
CA ARG A 246 -12.04 -11.18 -8.89
C ARG A 246 -11.44 -12.53 -9.26
N ALA A 247 -12.15 -13.60 -8.99
CA ALA A 247 -11.76 -14.93 -9.38
C ALA A 247 -12.97 -15.80 -9.69
N LYS A 248 -12.79 -16.73 -10.63
CA LYS A 248 -13.83 -17.67 -11.03
C LYS A 248 -13.19 -19.03 -11.25
N GLN A 249 -13.74 -20.04 -10.59
CA GLN A 249 -13.44 -21.44 -10.83
C GLN A 249 -14.57 -22.07 -11.67
N ASP A 250 -14.25 -23.06 -12.49
CA ASP A 250 -15.24 -23.78 -13.27
C ASP A 250 -16.30 -24.44 -12.36
N GLY A 251 -17.57 -24.20 -12.69
CA GLY A 251 -18.71 -24.69 -11.91
C GLY A 251 -19.02 -23.88 -10.64
N GLU A 252 -18.19 -22.89 -10.27
CA GLU A 252 -18.42 -22.05 -9.10
C GLU A 252 -18.90 -20.63 -9.47
N SER A 253 -19.48 -19.95 -8.48
CA SER A 253 -19.82 -18.53 -8.61
C SER A 253 -18.57 -17.66 -8.53
N GLU A 254 -18.60 -16.51 -9.22
CA GLU A 254 -17.49 -15.56 -9.16
C GLU A 254 -17.32 -15.02 -7.72
N SER A 255 -16.07 -15.08 -7.23
CA SER A 255 -15.66 -14.50 -5.96
C SER A 255 -15.02 -13.14 -6.21
N THR A 256 -15.38 -12.15 -5.39
CA THR A 256 -14.82 -10.80 -5.48
C THR A 256 -14.37 -10.33 -4.10
N ALA A 257 -13.32 -9.51 -4.08
CA ALA A 257 -12.84 -8.88 -2.86
C ALA A 257 -12.15 -7.56 -3.19
N SER A 258 -12.13 -6.64 -2.23
CA SER A 258 -11.44 -5.36 -2.37
C SER A 258 -10.76 -4.97 -1.07
N LYS A 259 -9.74 -4.11 -1.19
CA LYS A 259 -9.11 -3.44 -0.05
C LYS A 259 -8.41 -2.16 -0.52
N THR A 260 -7.91 -1.40 0.45
CA THR A 260 -7.10 -0.21 0.19
C THR A 260 -5.71 -0.44 0.77
N LEU A 261 -4.68 -0.13 -0.03
CA LEU A 261 -3.27 -0.17 0.37
C LEU A 261 -2.83 1.16 0.97
N ALA A 262 -1.83 1.12 1.84
CA ALA A 262 -1.15 2.33 2.28
C ALA A 262 -0.38 2.94 1.11
N ILE A 263 -0.26 4.26 1.05
CA ILE A 263 0.47 4.93 -0.03
C ILE A 263 1.97 4.53 -0.05
N THR A 264 2.55 4.20 1.11
CA THR A 264 3.93 3.66 1.20
C THR A 264 4.09 2.36 0.42
N ASP A 265 3.06 1.53 0.40
CA ASP A 265 3.03 0.29 -0.37
C ASP A 265 2.93 0.57 -1.87
N ILE A 266 2.13 1.56 -2.26
CA ILE A 266 1.99 2.01 -3.66
C ILE A 266 3.28 2.63 -4.18
N VAL A 267 3.92 3.49 -3.40
CA VAL A 267 5.23 4.08 -3.73
C VAL A 267 6.29 2.99 -3.82
N SER A 268 6.31 2.04 -2.89
CA SER A 268 7.21 0.88 -2.95
C SER A 268 6.98 0.02 -4.19
N LEU A 269 5.72 -0.16 -4.61
CA LEU A 269 5.36 -0.93 -5.78
C LEU A 269 5.76 -0.20 -7.07
N ALA A 270 5.50 1.11 -7.16
CA ALA A 270 5.89 1.92 -8.32
C ALA A 270 7.41 1.97 -8.50
N LYS A 271 8.15 2.15 -7.40
CA LYS A 271 9.62 2.07 -7.42
C LYS A 271 10.10 0.70 -7.91
N LEU A 272 9.43 -0.38 -7.51
CA LEU A 272 9.80 -1.72 -7.96
C LEU A 272 9.57 -1.89 -9.47
N VAL A 273 8.49 -1.36 -10.04
CA VAL A 273 8.23 -1.37 -11.49
C VAL A 273 9.37 -0.74 -12.27
N ASP A 274 9.89 0.39 -11.78
CA ASP A 274 11.03 1.09 -12.39
C ASP A 274 12.33 0.29 -12.19
N GLU A 275 12.59 -0.20 -10.98
CA GLU A 275 13.79 -1.00 -10.64
C GLU A 275 13.92 -2.27 -11.50
N VAL A 276 12.80 -2.95 -11.79
CA VAL A 276 12.79 -4.16 -12.62
C VAL A 276 12.76 -3.85 -14.12
N ASN A 277 12.85 -2.57 -14.52
CA ASN A 277 12.77 -2.11 -15.91
C ASN A 277 11.57 -2.72 -16.67
N PHE A 278 10.40 -2.76 -16.04
CA PHE A 278 9.25 -3.51 -16.55
C PHE A 278 8.91 -3.19 -18.02
N PHE A 279 8.93 -1.91 -18.41
CA PHE A 279 8.63 -1.46 -19.78
C PHE A 279 9.61 -1.94 -20.86
N LYS A 280 10.78 -2.45 -20.49
CA LYS A 280 11.76 -3.05 -21.41
C LYS A 280 11.69 -4.58 -21.43
N MET A 281 10.94 -5.18 -20.51
CA MET A 281 10.82 -6.62 -20.38
C MET A 281 10.02 -7.20 -21.55
N GLN A 282 10.40 -8.40 -22.00
CA GLN A 282 9.71 -9.09 -23.07
C GLN A 282 9.01 -10.32 -22.52
N SER A 283 7.84 -10.65 -23.10
CA SER A 283 7.23 -11.95 -22.81
C SER A 283 8.12 -13.04 -23.39
N PRO A 284 8.46 -14.11 -22.65
CA PRO A 284 9.22 -15.22 -23.18
C PRO A 284 8.53 -15.77 -24.42
N VAL A 285 9.30 -16.09 -25.46
CA VAL A 285 8.77 -16.77 -26.63
C VAL A 285 8.34 -18.16 -26.19
N LEU A 286 7.04 -18.38 -26.15
CA LEU A 286 6.46 -19.69 -25.87
C LEU A 286 6.76 -20.61 -27.06
N ASP A 287 7.61 -21.61 -26.83
CA ASP A 287 7.84 -22.67 -27.80
C ASP A 287 6.55 -23.49 -27.95
N LYS A 288 5.84 -23.30 -29.07
CA LYS A 288 4.61 -24.01 -29.40
C LYS A 288 4.81 -25.53 -29.58
N SER A 289 6.06 -25.99 -29.66
CA SER A 289 6.42 -27.40 -29.78
C SER A 289 6.73 -28.08 -28.44
N ALA A 290 6.91 -27.29 -27.37
CA ALA A 290 7.00 -27.83 -26.02
C ALA A 290 5.63 -28.42 -25.64
N PRO A 291 5.57 -29.66 -25.13
CA PRO A 291 4.32 -30.19 -24.61
C PRO A 291 3.94 -29.34 -23.41
N PHE A 292 3.04 -28.38 -23.60
CA PHE A 292 2.31 -27.71 -22.52
C PHE A 292 1.61 -28.82 -21.76
N ARG A 293 2.26 -29.28 -20.68
CA ARG A 293 1.67 -30.25 -19.78
C ARG A 293 0.44 -29.57 -19.19
N SER A 294 -0.70 -30.16 -19.50
CA SER A 294 -2.03 -29.86 -19.00
C SER A 294 -2.04 -29.77 -17.47
N GLY A 295 -1.73 -28.59 -16.90
CA GLY A 295 -1.78 -28.38 -15.45
C GLY A 295 -1.16 -27.08 -14.92
N GLY A 296 -0.27 -26.41 -15.68
CA GLY A 296 0.40 -25.19 -15.19
C GLY A 296 -0.36 -23.88 -15.40
N SER A 297 0.00 -22.86 -14.63
CA SER A 297 -0.62 -21.52 -14.63
C SER A 297 0.13 -20.53 -15.53
N SER A 298 -0.63 -19.73 -16.28
CA SER A 298 -0.10 -18.58 -17.01
C SER A 298 -0.36 -17.29 -16.23
N TYR A 299 0.67 -16.44 -16.16
CA TYR A 299 0.64 -15.17 -15.46
C TYR A 299 0.78 -14.03 -16.45
N ARG A 300 0.07 -12.94 -16.20
CA ARG A 300 0.20 -11.71 -16.99
C ARG A 300 0.16 -10.49 -16.10
N ILE A 301 1.22 -9.69 -16.17
CA ILE A 301 1.25 -8.38 -15.54
C ILE A 301 1.07 -7.33 -16.63
N THR A 302 0.12 -6.42 -16.41
CA THR A 302 -0.07 -5.21 -17.22
C THR A 302 0.21 -4.02 -16.34
N VAL A 303 1.15 -3.16 -16.76
CA VAL A 303 1.43 -1.89 -16.09
C VAL A 303 1.00 -0.78 -17.04
N ARG A 304 0.19 0.13 -16.53
CA ARG A 304 -0.27 1.29 -17.28
C ARG A 304 0.18 2.56 -16.60
N THR A 305 0.87 3.41 -17.35
CA THR A 305 1.36 4.70 -16.89
C THR A 305 0.24 5.72 -17.01
N LEU A 306 0.03 6.46 -15.93
CA LEU A 306 -0.91 7.58 -15.92
C LEU A 306 -0.21 8.83 -16.43
N PRO A 307 -0.91 9.68 -17.19
CA PRO A 307 -0.33 10.92 -17.65
C PRO A 307 0.12 11.80 -16.50
N SER A 308 1.31 12.39 -16.66
CA SER A 308 1.83 13.41 -15.74
C SER A 308 1.01 14.71 -15.77
N THR A 309 0.10 14.85 -16.74
CA THR A 309 -0.76 16.01 -16.94
C THR A 309 -2.23 15.65 -16.82
N ASN A 310 -2.95 16.40 -15.98
CA ASN A 310 -4.40 16.28 -15.75
C ASN A 310 -5.20 16.41 -17.05
N THR A 311 -5.56 15.27 -17.65
CA THR A 311 -6.67 15.22 -18.60
C THR A 311 -7.73 14.28 -18.07
N GLU A 312 -8.97 14.78 -17.94
CA GLU A 312 -10.17 14.11 -17.42
C GLU A 312 -10.56 12.82 -18.15
N SER A 313 -9.88 12.47 -19.23
CA SER A 313 -9.84 11.11 -19.75
C SER A 313 -8.49 10.49 -19.38
N VAL A 314 -8.48 9.50 -18.48
CA VAL A 314 -7.30 8.65 -18.27
C VAL A 314 -7.05 7.85 -19.56
N LYS A 315 -6.38 8.49 -20.52
CA LYS A 315 -5.68 7.78 -21.58
C LYS A 315 -4.32 7.44 -20.99
N TYR A 316 -4.12 6.16 -20.71
CA TYR A 316 -2.82 5.66 -20.30
C TYR A 316 -1.76 6.12 -21.30
N GLU A 317 -0.72 6.83 -20.83
CA GLU A 317 0.36 7.34 -21.68
C GLU A 317 1.14 6.21 -22.31
N ASP A 318 1.31 5.14 -21.55
CA ASP A 318 1.93 3.90 -21.99
C ASP A 318 1.26 2.72 -21.27
N SER A 319 1.16 1.59 -21.94
CA SER A 319 0.62 0.36 -21.38
C SER A 319 1.48 -0.78 -21.87
N HIS A 320 2.25 -1.36 -20.95
CA HIS A 320 3.08 -2.51 -21.25
C HIS A 320 2.54 -3.77 -20.59
N LYS A 321 2.66 -4.88 -21.31
CA LYS A 321 2.09 -6.17 -20.92
C LYS A 321 3.14 -7.25 -21.09
N VAL A 322 3.42 -7.94 -19.99
CA VAL A 322 4.35 -9.06 -19.96
C VAL A 322 3.60 -10.28 -19.44
N GLY A 323 3.70 -11.39 -20.15
CA GLY A 323 3.19 -12.67 -19.70
C GLY A 323 4.29 -13.70 -19.62
N CYS A 324 4.12 -14.70 -18.76
CA CYS A 324 4.97 -15.87 -18.67
C CYS A 324 4.14 -17.07 -18.21
N TYR A 325 4.72 -18.27 -18.33
CA TYR A 325 4.09 -19.51 -17.93
C TYR A 325 4.91 -20.13 -16.80
N GLU A 326 4.29 -20.28 -15.62
CA GLU A 326 4.80 -20.92 -14.41
C GLU A 326 6.33 -20.89 -14.22
N PHE A 327 7.05 -21.88 -14.76
CA PHE A 327 8.50 -22.05 -14.57
C PHE A 327 9.38 -21.22 -15.50
N ASN A 328 8.80 -20.47 -16.43
CA ASN A 328 9.52 -19.70 -17.45
C ASN A 328 9.41 -18.18 -17.25
N CYS A 329 9.10 -17.75 -16.03
CA CYS A 329 9.06 -16.34 -15.69
C CYS A 329 10.48 -15.82 -15.37
N GLU A 330 10.85 -14.69 -15.96
CA GLU A 330 12.12 -14.02 -15.62
C GLU A 330 12.11 -13.59 -14.14
N GLN A 331 13.28 -13.59 -13.48
CA GLN A 331 13.43 -13.19 -12.08
C GLN A 331 12.83 -11.81 -11.76
N SER A 332 12.97 -10.86 -12.69
CA SER A 332 12.40 -9.52 -12.60
C SER A 332 10.86 -9.53 -12.54
N PHE A 333 10.22 -10.39 -13.35
CA PHE A 333 8.78 -10.61 -13.33
C PHE A 333 8.33 -11.23 -12.01
N GLU A 334 9.03 -12.27 -11.55
CA GLU A 334 8.73 -12.97 -10.29
C GLU A 334 8.83 -12.03 -9.08
N ARG A 335 9.83 -11.15 -9.07
CA ARG A 335 9.98 -10.14 -8.00
C ARG A 335 8.78 -9.18 -7.94
N LEU A 336 8.28 -8.73 -9.09
CA LEU A 336 7.11 -7.86 -9.16
C LEU A 336 5.82 -8.63 -8.80
N LYS A 337 5.62 -9.83 -9.34
CA LYS A 337 4.50 -10.72 -9.00
C LYS A 337 4.42 -10.97 -7.49
N LYS A 338 5.56 -11.33 -6.88
CA LYS A 338 5.65 -11.56 -5.44
C LYS A 338 5.25 -10.34 -4.63
N LYS A 339 5.73 -9.15 -4.99
CA LYS A 339 5.34 -7.91 -4.31
C LYS A 339 3.84 -7.63 -4.43
N ILE A 340 3.26 -7.85 -5.61
CA ILE A 340 1.80 -7.73 -5.82
C ILE A 340 1.02 -8.68 -4.90
N SER A 341 1.45 -9.95 -4.80
CA SER A 341 0.81 -10.95 -3.92
C SER A 341 0.99 -10.64 -2.44
N GLU A 342 2.19 -10.21 -2.02
CA GLU A 342 2.47 -9.74 -0.66
C GLU A 342 1.57 -8.57 -0.28
N LEU A 343 1.42 -7.59 -1.20
CA LEU A 343 0.54 -6.46 -1.01
C LEU A 343 -0.93 -6.88 -0.98
N TRP A 344 -1.36 -7.90 -1.73
CA TRP A 344 -2.71 -8.44 -1.62
C TRP A 344 -2.97 -9.11 -0.26
N GLY A 345 -2.00 -9.85 0.27
CA GLY A 345 -2.05 -10.43 1.61
C GLY A 345 -3.13 -11.52 1.77
N ARG A 346 -3.64 -12.05 0.67
CA ARG A 346 -4.50 -13.24 0.62
C ARG A 346 -4.04 -14.14 -0.51
N GLU A 347 -4.51 -15.38 -0.50
CA GLU A 347 -4.26 -16.32 -1.59
C GLU A 347 -4.89 -15.80 -2.91
N ILE A 348 -4.14 -15.96 -4.01
CA ILE A 348 -4.62 -15.73 -5.37
C ILE A 348 -4.99 -17.10 -5.93
N LEU A 349 -6.20 -17.23 -6.48
CA LEU A 349 -6.73 -18.50 -6.94
C LEU A 349 -5.91 -19.03 -8.12
N GLU A 350 -5.32 -20.20 -7.91
CA GLU A 350 -4.50 -20.93 -8.87
C GLU A 350 -4.92 -22.42 -8.86
N ALA A 351 -6.12 -22.72 -9.37
CA ALA A 351 -6.61 -24.08 -9.47
C ALA A 351 -6.05 -24.76 -10.74
N GLY A 352 -4.91 -25.44 -10.55
CA GLY A 352 -4.30 -26.37 -11.51
C GLY A 352 -4.41 -27.82 -11.01
N GLU A 353 -4.32 -28.77 -11.93
CA GLU A 353 -4.49 -30.22 -11.68
C GLU A 353 -3.34 -30.85 -10.88
#